data_AF-A0A2V8P8F0-F1
#
_entry.id   AF-A0A2V8P8F0-F1
#
_cell.length_a   1.000
_cell.length_b   1.000
_cell.length_c   1.000
_cell.angle_alpha   90.00
_cell.angle_beta   90.00
_cell.angle_gamma   90.00
#
_symmetry.space_group_name_H-M   'P 1'
#
loop_
_entity.id
_entity.type
_entity.pdbx_description
1 polymer ?
#
loop_
_entity_poly.entity_id
_entity_poly.type
_entity_poly.pdbx_seq_one_letter_code
_entity_poly.pdbx_strand_id
1 'polypeptide(L)'
;MAIIRPFNALRPHEDRAAQVAAVPYDVVNTEEARALAAGNPWSFLHVSRSEIDLPDGTPIYSDQVYAKALANFEQLIKECPLENEETPSLYLYRLIMGDHEQIGVVACCSVDEYDRDIIRKHE
;
A
#
# COMPACT_ATOMS: atom_id res chain seq x y z
N MET A 1 -5.69 -17.79 20.40
CA MET A 1 -6.23 -16.56 19.79
C MET A 1 -5.02 -15.72 19.41
N ALA A 2 -4.93 -15.26 18.17
CA ALA A 2 -3.80 -14.43 17.74
C ALA A 2 -3.79 -13.10 18.51
N ILE A 3 -2.59 -12.62 18.85
CA ILE A 3 -2.41 -11.34 19.53
C ILE A 3 -2.14 -10.28 18.47
N ILE A 4 -3.02 -9.27 18.41
CA ILE A 4 -2.84 -8.10 17.55
C ILE A 4 -2.37 -6.89 18.37
N ARG A 5 -1.56 -6.02 17.75
CA ARG A 5 -1.04 -4.80 18.37
C ARG A 5 -1.37 -3.57 17.51
N PRO A 6 -1.73 -2.44 18.15
CA PRO A 6 -1.88 -1.18 17.44
C PRO A 6 -0.50 -0.68 16.95
N PHE A 7 -0.50 0.21 15.97
CA PHE A 7 0.72 0.81 15.41
C PHE A 7 0.49 2.26 15.01
N ASN A 8 1.58 3.02 14.91
CA ASN A 8 1.60 4.38 14.39
C ASN A 8 1.60 4.33 12.87
N ALA A 9 0.49 4.67 12.22
CA ALA A 9 0.43 4.69 10.76
C ALA A 9 1.14 5.92 10.18
N LEU A 10 1.78 5.71 9.03
CA LEU A 10 2.11 6.77 8.09
C LEU A 10 1.00 6.83 7.04
N ARG A 11 0.19 7.89 7.06
CA ARG A 11 -0.98 8.00 6.18
C ARG A 11 -1.11 9.39 5.56
N PRO A 12 -1.77 9.54 4.40
CA PRO A 12 -2.12 10.85 3.91
C PRO A 12 -3.15 11.54 4.82
N HIS A 13 -3.23 12.86 4.70
CA HIS A 13 -4.37 13.62 5.21
C HIS A 13 -5.66 13.20 4.46
N GLU A 14 -6.81 13.31 5.11
CA GLU A 14 -8.10 12.80 4.61
C GLU A 14 -8.49 13.35 3.24
N ASP A 15 -8.18 14.62 2.97
CA ASP A 15 -8.48 15.33 1.72
C ASP A 15 -7.63 14.83 0.53
N ARG A 16 -6.49 14.18 0.80
CA ARG A 16 -5.59 13.62 -0.21
C ARG A 16 -5.64 12.10 -0.28
N ALA A 17 -6.37 11.44 0.61
CA ALA A 17 -6.41 9.98 0.69
C ALA A 17 -6.78 9.32 -0.65
N ALA A 18 -7.75 9.88 -1.38
CA ALA A 18 -8.17 9.37 -2.69
C ALA A 18 -7.10 9.55 -3.79
N GLN A 19 -6.20 10.52 -3.65
CA GLN A 19 -5.10 10.75 -4.60
C GLN A 19 -3.92 9.82 -4.34
N VAL A 20 -3.72 9.39 -3.10
CA VAL A 20 -2.65 8.44 -2.74
C VAL A 20 -3.10 6.99 -2.92
N ALA A 21 -4.36 6.68 -2.65
CA ALA A 21 -4.88 5.32 -2.75
C ALA A 21 -4.60 4.68 -4.12
N ALA A 22 -4.22 3.40 -4.08
CA ALA A 22 -3.94 2.59 -5.26
C ALA A 22 -4.64 1.23 -5.12
N VAL A 23 -4.92 0.62 -6.27
CA VAL A 23 -5.29 -0.80 -6.33
C VAL A 23 -4.11 -1.68 -5.87
N PRO A 24 -4.36 -2.92 -5.41
CA PRO A 24 -3.29 -3.86 -5.13
C PRO A 24 -2.34 -4.03 -6.32
N TYR A 25 -1.04 -4.15 -6.03
CA TYR A 25 0.00 -4.17 -7.06
C TYR A 25 -0.07 -5.43 -7.94
N ASP A 26 -0.69 -6.50 -7.45
CA ASP A 26 -0.81 -7.81 -8.07
C ASP A 26 -2.06 -7.99 -8.95
N VAL A 27 -2.98 -7.01 -8.94
CA VAL A 27 -4.21 -7.04 -9.77
C VAL A 27 -4.12 -6.20 -11.05
N VAL A 28 -2.95 -5.62 -11.34
CA VAL A 28 -2.71 -4.82 -12.54
C VAL A 28 -1.41 -5.24 -13.21
N ASN A 29 -1.27 -4.97 -14.51
CA ASN A 29 0.02 -5.04 -15.22
C ASN A 29 0.68 -3.65 -15.32
N THR A 30 1.89 -3.56 -15.90
CA THR A 30 2.65 -2.30 -15.97
C THR A 30 1.94 -1.23 -16.82
N GLU A 31 1.29 -1.63 -17.91
CA GLU A 31 0.54 -0.71 -18.77
C GLU A 31 -0.70 -0.16 -18.06
N GLU A 32 -1.46 -1.02 -17.39
CA GLU A 32 -2.61 -0.65 -16.57
C GLU A 32 -2.21 0.25 -15.40
N ALA A 33 -1.14 -0.10 -14.68
CA ALA A 33 -0.63 0.70 -13.57
C ALA A 33 -0.21 2.11 -14.04
N ARG A 34 0.45 2.20 -15.20
CA ARG A 34 0.83 3.49 -15.80
C ARG A 34 -0.40 4.31 -16.19
N ALA A 35 -1.41 3.69 -16.78
CA ALA A 35 -2.66 4.35 -17.15
C ALA A 35 -3.43 4.84 -15.91
N LEU A 36 -3.48 4.05 -14.83
CA LEU A 36 -4.14 4.40 -13.58
C LEU A 36 -3.43 5.53 -12.81
N ALA A 37 -2.09 5.60 -12.90
CA ALA A 37 -1.30 6.66 -12.28
C ALA A 37 -1.22 7.94 -13.14
N ALA A 38 -1.64 7.89 -14.41
CA ALA A 38 -1.48 8.99 -15.34
C ALA A 38 -2.17 10.27 -14.84
N GLY A 39 -1.40 11.37 -14.78
CA GLY A 39 -1.90 12.66 -14.32
C GLY A 39 -2.04 12.79 -12.80
N ASN A 40 -1.69 11.75 -12.02
CA ASN A 40 -1.72 11.79 -10.56
C ASN A 40 -0.33 11.45 -9.97
N PRO A 41 0.52 12.46 -9.71
CA PRO A 41 1.88 12.24 -9.20
C PRO A 41 1.92 11.65 -7.79
N TRP A 42 0.79 11.62 -7.06
CA TRP A 42 0.72 11.10 -5.70
C TRP A 42 0.18 9.68 -5.60
N SER A 43 -0.20 9.07 -6.73
CA SER A 43 -0.66 7.68 -6.76
C SER A 43 0.40 6.76 -6.14
N PHE A 44 0.01 5.92 -5.18
CA PHE A 44 0.92 4.96 -4.57
C PHE A 44 1.43 3.90 -5.57
N LEU A 45 0.84 3.79 -6.77
CA LEU A 45 1.39 2.98 -7.86
C LEU A 45 2.79 3.44 -8.29
N HIS A 46 3.14 4.72 -8.15
CA HIS A 46 4.52 5.17 -8.35
C HIS A 46 5.48 4.52 -7.35
N VAL A 47 5.02 4.07 -6.19
CA VAL A 47 5.84 3.36 -5.19
C VAL A 47 5.75 1.85 -5.38
N SER A 48 4.54 1.29 -5.40
CA SER A 48 4.33 -0.16 -5.44
C SER A 48 4.55 -0.79 -6.82
N ARG A 49 4.52 0.01 -7.89
CA ARG A 49 4.76 -0.37 -9.30
C ARG A 49 5.73 0.60 -9.96
N SER A 50 6.87 0.82 -9.31
CA SER A 50 7.86 1.85 -9.69
C SER A 50 8.44 1.70 -11.10
N GLU A 51 8.30 0.53 -11.72
CA GLU A 51 8.70 0.33 -13.11
C GLU A 51 7.91 1.21 -14.10
N ILE A 52 6.73 1.73 -13.73
CA ILE A 52 5.93 2.60 -14.60
C ILE A 52 6.63 3.91 -14.94
N ASP A 53 7.58 4.33 -14.10
CA ASP A 53 8.38 5.56 -14.24
C ASP A 53 9.78 5.31 -14.83
N LEU A 54 10.03 4.09 -15.32
CA LEU A 54 11.27 3.70 -15.96
C LEU A 54 11.02 3.35 -17.44
N PRO A 55 12.09 3.28 -18.26
CA PRO A 55 11.95 2.89 -19.67
C PRO A 55 11.24 1.55 -19.82
N ASP A 56 10.44 1.42 -20.89
CA ASP A 56 9.75 0.18 -21.19
C ASP A 56 10.75 -0.98 -21.36
N GLY A 57 10.38 -2.15 -20.83
CA GLY A 57 11.23 -3.33 -20.80
C GLY A 57 12.20 -3.42 -19.62
N THR A 58 12.19 -2.45 -18.69
CA THR A 58 12.95 -2.55 -17.44
C THR A 58 12.47 -3.76 -16.62
N PRO A 59 13.36 -4.68 -16.17
CA PRO A 59 12.97 -5.80 -15.34
C PRO A 59 12.38 -5.34 -14.00
N ILE A 60 11.15 -5.79 -13.70
CA ILE A 60 10.35 -5.31 -12.55
C ILE A 60 10.98 -5.58 -11.17
N TYR A 61 11.93 -6.52 -11.08
CA TYR A 61 12.65 -6.84 -9.84
C TYR A 61 14.12 -6.40 -9.88
N SER A 62 14.47 -5.43 -10.71
CA SER A 62 15.83 -4.89 -10.79
C SER A 62 16.12 -3.89 -9.66
N ASP A 63 17.39 -3.74 -9.30
CA ASP A 63 17.86 -2.73 -8.35
C ASP A 63 17.42 -1.31 -8.75
N GLN A 64 17.30 -1.06 -10.06
CA GLN A 64 16.84 0.22 -10.58
C GLN A 64 15.36 0.50 -10.20
N VAL A 65 14.50 -0.52 -10.25
CA VAL A 65 13.08 -0.39 -9.84
C VAL A 65 13.00 -0.12 -8.35
N TYR A 66 13.78 -0.84 -7.52
CA TYR A 66 13.79 -0.60 -6.07
C TYR A 66 14.35 0.77 -5.70
N ALA A 67 15.39 1.24 -6.37
CA ALA A 67 15.91 2.60 -6.19
C ALA A 67 14.86 3.65 -6.58
N LYS A 68 14.11 3.42 -7.65
CA LYS A 68 13.01 4.29 -8.08
C LYS A 68 11.86 4.28 -7.06
N ALA A 69 11.53 3.13 -6.48
CA ALA A 69 10.52 3.01 -5.43
C ALA A 69 10.87 3.85 -4.20
N LEU A 70 12.13 3.79 -3.75
CA LEU A 70 12.62 4.62 -2.65
C LEU A 70 12.48 6.11 -2.98
N ALA A 71 12.97 6.54 -4.15
CA ALA A 71 12.90 7.94 -4.56
C ALA A 71 11.45 8.45 -4.66
N ASN A 72 10.55 7.64 -5.23
CA ASN A 72 9.14 7.97 -5.35
C ASN A 72 8.44 8.02 -3.98
N PHE A 73 8.80 7.15 -3.04
CA PHE A 73 8.24 7.16 -1.69
C PHE A 73 8.70 8.40 -0.90
N GLU A 74 9.98 8.75 -0.98
CA GLU A 74 10.52 9.98 -0.39
C GLU A 74 9.86 11.24 -0.99
N GLN A 75 9.65 11.25 -2.31
CA GLN A 75 8.93 12.33 -2.98
C GLN A 75 7.47 12.41 -2.52
N LEU A 76 6.77 11.27 -2.41
CA LEU A 76 5.40 11.20 -1.91
C LEU A 76 5.29 11.79 -0.50
N ILE A 77 6.17 11.39 0.42
CA ILE A 77 6.22 11.94 1.79
C ILE A 77 6.42 13.45 1.78
N LYS A 78 7.22 13.99 0.85
CA LYS A 78 7.54 15.41 0.78
C LYS A 78 6.43 16.25 0.13
N GLU A 79 5.83 15.76 -0.95
CA GLU A 79 4.90 16.55 -1.80
C GLU A 79 3.43 16.33 -1.43
N CYS A 80 3.11 15.16 -0.90
CA CYS A 80 1.84 14.84 -0.28
C CYS A 80 2.08 14.45 1.19
N PRO A 81 2.30 15.44 2.08
CA PRO A 81 2.81 15.21 3.43
C PRO A 81 2.01 14.10 4.12
N LEU A 82 2.65 12.94 4.23
CA LEU A 82 2.12 11.82 4.97
C LEU A 82 2.37 12.11 6.45
N GLU A 83 1.32 11.97 7.24
CA GLU A 83 1.34 12.21 8.67
C GLU A 83 1.69 10.90 9.37
N ASN A 84 2.68 10.96 10.26
CA ASN A 84 2.93 9.88 11.18
C ASN A 84 2.07 10.11 12.42
N GLU A 85 1.17 9.18 12.71
CA GLU A 85 0.31 9.29 13.87
C GLU A 85 1.12 9.15 15.17
N GLU A 86 0.87 10.00 16.17
CA GLU A 86 1.58 9.92 17.46
C GLU A 86 1.03 8.81 18.36
N THR A 87 -0.25 8.47 18.18
CA THR A 87 -0.93 7.47 19.00
C THR A 87 -1.09 6.18 18.21
N PRO A 88 -0.55 5.04 18.71
CA PRO A 88 -0.74 3.76 18.05
C PRO A 88 -2.22 3.36 18.07
N SER A 89 -2.75 2.98 16.90
CA SER A 89 -4.16 2.65 16.72
C SER A 89 -4.37 1.30 16.03
N LEU A 90 -5.57 0.73 16.21
CA LEU A 90 -6.09 -0.33 15.34
C LEU A 90 -6.98 0.33 14.30
N TYR A 91 -6.90 -0.11 13.04
CA TYR A 91 -7.72 0.45 11.97
C TYR A 91 -8.75 -0.57 11.53
N LEU A 92 -9.90 -0.07 11.11
CA LEU A 92 -10.93 -0.86 10.47
C LEU A 92 -10.99 -0.45 9.01
N TYR A 93 -11.08 -1.44 8.13
CA TYR A 93 -11.43 -1.20 6.74
C TYR A 93 -12.70 -1.95 6.41
N ARG A 94 -13.38 -1.49 5.37
CA ARG A 94 -14.60 -2.10 4.88
C ARG A 94 -14.49 -2.33 3.38
N LEU A 95 -14.80 -3.55 2.96
CA LEU A 95 -14.99 -3.92 1.57
C LEU A 95 -16.46 -4.17 1.30
N ILE A 96 -16.96 -3.65 0.18
CA ILE A 96 -18.34 -3.85 -0.27
C ILE A 96 -18.28 -4.41 -1.69
N MET A 97 -18.88 -5.58 -1.90
CA MET A 97 -19.01 -6.23 -3.22
C MET A 97 -20.48 -6.58 -3.46
N GLY A 98 -21.17 -5.76 -4.24
CA GLY A 98 -22.63 -5.87 -4.39
C GLY A 98 -23.32 -5.71 -3.03
N ASP A 99 -24.11 -6.71 -2.64
CA ASP A 99 -24.82 -6.74 -1.35
C ASP A 99 -23.97 -7.32 -0.20
N HIS A 100 -22.73 -7.75 -0.47
CA HIS A 100 -21.83 -8.32 0.54
C HIS A 100 -20.93 -7.24 1.15
N GLU A 101 -20.89 -7.17 2.48
CA GLU A 101 -20.04 -6.28 3.25
C GLU A 101 -19.12 -7.09 4.18
N GLN A 102 -17.83 -6.76 4.16
CA GLN A 102 -16.83 -7.32 5.06
C GLN A 102 -16.08 -6.20 5.76
N ILE A 103 -15.98 -6.27 7.08
CA ILE A 103 -15.14 -5.39 7.89
C ILE A 103 -13.88 -6.18 8.29
N GLY A 104 -12.72 -5.63 7.98
CA GLY A 104 -11.43 -6.18 8.39
C GLY A 104 -10.73 -5.26 9.38
N VAL A 105 -9.77 -5.85 10.12
CA VAL A 105 -8.92 -5.14 11.08
C VAL A 105 -7.52 -5.05 10.49
N VAL A 106 -6.91 -3.87 10.53
CA VAL A 106 -5.49 -3.66 10.24
C VAL A 106 -4.75 -3.44 11.55
N ALA A 107 -3.78 -4.31 11.82
CA ALA A 107 -3.00 -4.32 13.04
C ALA A 107 -1.65 -5.02 12.81
N CYS A 108 -0.71 -4.83 13.73
CA CYS A 108 0.51 -5.64 13.77
C CYS A 108 0.21 -7.03 14.35
N CYS A 109 0.76 -8.06 13.72
CA CYS A 109 0.62 -9.46 14.14
C CYS A 109 2.00 -10.11 14.32
N SER A 110 2.07 -11.19 15.08
CA SER A 110 3.31 -11.96 15.25
C SER A 110 3.56 -12.90 14.06
N VAL A 111 4.77 -12.83 13.48
CA VAL A 111 5.22 -13.80 12.47
C VAL A 111 5.25 -15.22 13.05
N ASP A 112 5.72 -15.39 14.30
CA ASP A 112 5.72 -16.71 14.96
C ASP A 112 4.31 -17.31 15.16
N GLU A 113 3.27 -16.47 15.30
CA GLU A 113 1.88 -16.94 15.35
C GLU A 113 1.34 -17.32 13.97
N TYR A 114 1.80 -16.64 12.92
CA TYR A 114 1.53 -16.99 11.53
C TYR A 114 2.17 -18.33 11.15
N ASP A 115 3.44 -18.53 11.52
CA ASP A 115 4.19 -19.76 11.23
C ASP A 115 3.63 -20.99 11.97
N ARG A 116 3.05 -20.78 13.16
CA ARG A 116 2.40 -21.84 13.96
C ARG A 116 0.92 -22.06 13.64
N ASP A 117 0.41 -21.49 12.55
CA ASP A 117 -0.99 -21.58 12.10
C ASP A 117 -2.03 -21.12 13.13
N ILE A 118 -1.63 -20.27 14.08
CA ILE A 118 -2.54 -19.61 15.03
C ILE A 118 -3.30 -18.50 14.29
N ILE A 119 -2.59 -17.76 13.43
CA ILE A 119 -3.20 -16.87 12.43
C ILE A 119 -3.55 -17.75 11.23
N ARG A 120 -4.83 -17.85 10.91
CA ARG A 120 -5.29 -18.58 9.73
C ARG A 120 -4.85 -17.83 8.47
N LYS A 121 -4.33 -18.59 7.52
CA LYS A 121 -3.87 -18.10 6.22
C LYS A 121 -5.05 -18.18 5.25
N HIS A 122 -5.29 -17.10 4.50
CA HIS A 122 -6.20 -17.12 3.37
C HIS A 122 -5.35 -17.25 2.12
N GLU A 123 -5.58 -18.32 1.37
CA GLU A 123 -5.20 -18.45 -0.04
C GLU A 123 -6.46 -18.32 -0.88
#